data_AF-A0A9E0L857-F1
#
_entry.id   AF-A0A9E0L857-F1
#
_cell.length_a   1.000
_cell.length_b   1.000
_cell.length_c   1.000
_cell.angle_alpha   90.00
_cell.angle_beta   90.00
_cell.angle_gamma   90.00
#
_symmetry.space_group_name_H-M   'P 1'
#
loop_
_entity.id
_entity.type
_entity.pdbx_description
1 polymer ?
#
loop_
_entity_poly.entity_id
_entity_poly.type
_entity_poly.pdbx_seq_one_letter_code
_entity_poly.pdbx_strand_id
1 'polypeptide(L)'
;MEIKDIEHLAHLARIDIDASEKEALLSDMKSIIGYIDTISEVDTSAVDLTLPLHRNIMRDDVVTNETGSNTDAILSNAPDSQDGFVKVKKIL
;
A
#
# COMPACT_ATOMS: atom_id res chain seq x y z
N MET A 1 -12.72 15.31 10.54
CA MET A 1 -11.37 14.72 10.55
C MET A 1 -10.53 15.51 11.53
N GLU A 2 -9.90 14.81 12.47
CA GLU A 2 -9.06 15.33 13.55
C GLU A 2 -7.63 14.79 13.44
N ILE A 3 -6.68 15.32 14.22
CA ILE A 3 -5.27 14.85 14.22
C ILE A 3 -5.17 13.34 14.52
N LYS A 4 -6.04 12.82 15.39
CA LYS A 4 -6.09 11.38 15.70
C LYS A 4 -6.38 10.52 14.47
N ASP A 5 -7.17 11.02 13.52
CA ASP A 5 -7.47 10.30 12.28
C ASP A 5 -6.22 10.22 11.39
N ILE A 6 -5.42 11.30 11.34
CA ILE A 6 -4.12 11.32 10.64
C ILE A 6 -3.15 10.33 11.27
N GLU A 7 -3.04 10.31 12.60
CA GLU A 7 -2.18 9.35 13.32
C GLU A 7 -2.60 7.90 13.07
N HIS A 8 -3.90 7.64 13.04
CA HIS A 8 -4.43 6.32 12.76
C HIS A 8 -4.12 5.87 11.32
N LEU A 9 -4.31 6.76 10.34
CA LEU A 9 -3.98 6.48 8.94
C LEU A 9 -2.47 6.27 8.74
N ALA A 10 -1.64 7.10 9.38
CA ALA A 10 -0.18 6.98 9.36
C ALA A 10 0.27 5.62 9.90
N HIS A 11 -0.35 5.15 10.99
CA HIS A 11 -0.07 3.84 11.55
C HIS A 11 -0.42 2.70 10.59
N LEU A 12 -1.58 2.77 9.92
CA LEU A 12 -2.00 1.78 8.93
C LEU A 12 -1.06 1.76 7.71
N ALA A 13 -0.60 2.93 7.28
CA ALA A 13 0.31 3.09 6.15
C ALA A 13 1.79 2.83 6.49
N ARG A 14 2.12 2.64 7.78
CA ARG A 14 3.51 2.52 8.29
C ARG A 14 4.37 3.75 7.98
N ILE A 15 3.76 4.93 8.04
CA ILE A 15 4.44 6.23 7.86
C ILE A 15 4.59 6.87 9.24
N ASP A 16 5.82 7.26 9.59
CA ASP A 16 6.08 8.07 10.78
C ASP A 16 5.92 9.55 10.42
N ILE A 17 5.24 10.32 11.27
CA ILE A 17 4.87 11.71 10.98
C ILE A 17 5.20 12.57 12.20
N ASP A 18 6.05 13.58 11.97
CA ASP A 18 6.45 14.50 13.02
C ASP A 18 5.28 15.37 13.48
N ALA A 19 5.30 15.76 14.75
CA ALA A 19 4.23 16.57 15.34
C ALA A 19 4.03 17.91 14.60
N SER A 20 5.11 18.49 14.05
CA SER A 20 5.06 19.72 13.26
C SER A 20 4.38 19.57 11.90
N GLU A 21 4.31 18.36 11.35
CA GLU A 21 3.75 18.09 10.02
C GLU A 21 2.25 17.73 10.10
N LYS A 22 1.79 17.24 11.25
CA LYS A 22 0.41 16.77 11.45
C LYS A 22 -0.65 17.83 11.15
N GLU A 23 -0.42 19.08 11.52
CA GLU A 23 -1.37 20.16 11.28
C GLU A 23 -1.49 20.51 9.79
N ALA A 24 -0.36 20.55 9.08
CA ALA A 24 -0.32 20.77 7.64
C ALA A 24 -1.02 19.63 6.89
N LEU A 25 -0.69 18.38 7.23
CA LEU A 25 -1.33 17.18 6.67
C LEU A 25 -2.83 17.14 6.93
N LEU A 26 -3.28 17.54 8.12
CA LEU A 26 -4.71 17.62 8.42
C LEU A 26 -5.42 18.63 7.52
N SER A 27 -4.80 19.79 7.29
CA SER A 27 -5.33 20.80 6.37
C SER A 27 -5.42 20.26 4.94
N ASP A 28 -4.34 19.67 4.44
CA ASP A 28 -4.26 19.14 3.08
C ASP A 28 -5.28 18.01 2.88
N MET A 29 -5.41 17.09 3.84
CA MET A 29 -6.40 16.01 3.78
C MET A 29 -7.84 16.53 3.80
N LYS A 30 -8.14 17.58 4.58
CA LYS A 30 -9.46 18.21 4.55
C LYS A 30 -9.75 18.83 3.19
N SER A 31 -8.78 19.50 2.57
CA SER A 31 -8.92 20.06 1.23
C SER A 31 -9.12 18.99 0.17
N ILE A 32 -8.35 17.89 0.23
CA ILE A 32 -8.45 16.79 -0.74
C ILE A 32 -9.80 16.09 -0.63
N ILE A 33 -10.27 15.76 0.58
CA ILE A 33 -11.59 15.15 0.76
C ILE A 33 -12.70 16.11 0.31
N GLY A 34 -12.61 17.39 0.68
CA GLY A 34 -13.60 18.38 0.23
C GLY A 34 -13.65 18.53 -1.28
N TYR A 35 -12.52 18.34 -1.98
CA TYR A 35 -12.51 18.29 -3.45
C TYR A 35 -13.12 16.99 -3.99
N ILE A 36 -12.84 15.84 -3.37
CA ILE A 36 -13.42 14.55 -3.78
C ILE A 36 -14.94 14.54 -3.59
N ASP A 37 -15.46 15.25 -2.58
CA ASP A 37 -16.89 15.32 -2.30
C ASP A 37 -17.72 15.86 -3.47
N THR A 38 -17.12 16.60 -4.42
CA THR A 38 -17.80 17.05 -5.65
C THR A 38 -18.34 15.88 -6.49
N ILE A 39 -17.73 14.69 -6.38
CA ILE A 39 -18.20 13.49 -7.08
C ILE A 39 -19.59 13.07 -6.59
N SER A 40 -19.92 13.36 -5.32
CA SER A 40 -21.22 13.01 -4.73
C SER A 40 -22.39 13.82 -5.31
N GLU A 41 -22.12 14.90 -6.04
CA GLU A 41 -23.14 15.71 -6.72
C GLU A 41 -23.68 15.04 -7.99
N VAL A 42 -22.97 14.03 -8.51
CA VAL A 42 -23.35 13.32 -9.73
C VAL A 42 -24.24 12.12 -9.37
N ASP A 43 -25.45 12.06 -9.95
CA ASP A 43 -26.34 10.91 -9.80
C ASP A 43 -25.80 9.68 -10.53
N THR A 44 -25.46 8.64 -9.78
CA THR A 44 -24.99 7.35 -10.30
C THR A 44 -26.04 6.25 -10.24
N SER A 45 -27.31 6.55 -9.93
CA SER A 45 -28.37 5.55 -9.74
C SER A 45 -28.68 4.71 -10.98
N ALA A 46 -28.39 5.23 -12.18
CA ALA A 46 -28.65 4.59 -13.46
C ALA A 46 -27.42 3.91 -14.09
N VAL A 47 -26.26 3.90 -13.40
CA VAL A 47 -25.01 3.37 -13.94
C VAL A 47 -24.53 2.20 -13.09
N ASP A 48 -24.39 1.03 -13.71
CA ASP A 48 -23.75 -0.13 -13.09
C ASP A 48 -22.24 0.05 -13.01
N LEU A 49 -21.64 -0.48 -11.94
CA LEU A 49 -20.19 -0.46 -11.76
C LEU A 49 -19.51 -1.20 -12.94
N THR A 50 -18.74 -0.45 -13.74
CA THR A 50 -18.03 -1.03 -14.87
C THR A 50 -16.79 -1.77 -14.37
N LEU A 51 -16.93 -3.08 -14.16
CA LEU A 51 -15.82 -3.98 -13.85
C LEU A 51 -15.33 -4.65 -15.14
N PRO A 52 -14.01 -4.85 -15.30
CA PRO A 52 -13.52 -5.69 -16.39
C PRO A 52 -14.14 -7.10 -16.26
N LEU A 53 -14.38 -7.75 -17.39
CA LEU A 53 -14.83 -9.14 -17.42
C LEU A 53 -13.80 -10.02 -16.69
N HIS A 54 -14.14 -10.45 -15.48
CA HIS A 54 -13.31 -11.35 -14.71
C HIS A 54 -13.43 -12.77 -15.28
N ARG A 55 -12.31 -13.32 -15.73
CA ARG A 55 -12.13 -14.74 -16.00
C ARG A 55 -10.93 -15.23 -15.22
N ASN A 56 -10.97 -16.48 -14.77
CA ASN A 56 -9.81 -17.10 -14.13
C ASN A 56 -8.71 -17.29 -15.17
N ILE A 57 -7.62 -16.54 -15.05
CA ILE A 57 -6.41 -16.74 -15.83
C ILE A 57 -5.52 -17.67 -15.02
N MET A 58 -5.55 -18.96 -15.35
CA MET A 58 -4.74 -19.97 -14.67
C MET A 58 -3.32 -20.01 -15.23
N ARG A 59 -2.36 -20.36 -14.38
CA ARG A 59 -0.98 -20.69 -14.76
C ARG A 59 -0.83 -22.21 -14.70
N ASP A 60 -0.10 -22.80 -15.65
CA ASP A 60 0.23 -24.22 -15.63
C ASP A 60 1.09 -24.59 -14.42
N ASP A 61 0.87 -25.77 -13.85
CA ASP A 61 1.62 -26.28 -12.70
C ASP A 61 2.94 -26.93 -13.14
N VAL A 62 3.86 -26.08 -13.63
CA VAL A 62 5.19 -26.48 -14.08
C VAL A 62 6.27 -25.69 -13.36
N VAL A 63 7.39 -26.36 -13.06
CA VAL A 63 8.58 -25.72 -12.47
C VAL A 63 9.26 -24.89 -13.56
N THR A 64 9.36 -23.58 -13.34
CA THR A 64 10.00 -22.65 -14.29
C THR A 64 11.38 -22.18 -13.83
N ASN A 65 11.75 -22.41 -12.56
CA ASN A 65 13.01 -21.97 -11.98
C ASN A 65 13.57 -23.07 -11.06
N GLU A 66 14.89 -23.24 -11.08
CA GLU A 66 15.58 -24.11 -10.12
C GLU A 66 15.65 -23.47 -8.73
N THR A 67 15.72 -24.29 -7.69
CA THR A 67 15.81 -23.80 -6.31
C THR A 67 17.13 -23.07 -6.11
N GLY A 68 17.06 -21.82 -5.62
CA GLY A 68 18.23 -21.01 -5.30
C GLY A 68 18.85 -20.25 -6.48
N SER A 69 18.30 -20.40 -7.70
CA SER A 69 18.86 -19.77 -8.90
C SER A 69 18.92 -18.24 -8.84
N ASN A 70 18.07 -17.62 -8.03
CA ASN A 70 17.97 -16.16 -7.88
C ASN A 70 18.39 -15.65 -6.50
N THR A 71 18.88 -16.51 -5.60
CA THR A 71 19.13 -16.13 -4.19
C THR A 71 20.08 -14.94 -4.09
N ASP A 72 21.22 -14.99 -4.78
CA ASP A 72 22.24 -13.93 -4.72
C ASP A 72 21.72 -12.60 -5.28
N ALA A 73 20.99 -12.64 -6.39
CA ALA A 73 20.39 -11.46 -7.01
C ALA A 73 19.27 -10.83 -6.15
N ILE A 74 18.55 -11.66 -5.38
CA ILE A 74 17.53 -11.16 -4.44
C ILE A 74 18.21 -10.53 -3.23
N LEU A 75 19.18 -11.22 -2.63
CA LEU A 75 19.87 -10.75 -1.42
C LEU A 75 20.73 -9.50 -1.67
N SER A 76 21.24 -9.30 -2.90
CA SER A 76 21.97 -8.07 -3.24
C SER A 76 21.10 -6.80 -3.19
N ASN A 77 19.77 -6.95 -3.22
CA ASN A 77 18.81 -5.85 -3.08
C ASN A 77 18.33 -5.67 -1.63
N ALA A 78 18.69 -6.56 -0.71
CA ALA A 78 18.29 -6.47 0.69
C ALA A 78 19.17 -5.45 1.44
N PRO A 79 18.59 -4.58 2.30
CA PRO A 79 19.37 -3.65 3.12
C PRO A 79 20.35 -4.32 4.08
N ASP A 80 20.00 -5.50 4.60
CA ASP A 80 20.85 -6.32 5.45
C ASP A 80 20.53 -7.80 5.20
N SER A 81 21.55 -8.65 5.22
CA SER A 81 21.42 -10.10 5.03
C SER A 81 22.43 -10.84 5.88
N GLN A 82 22.05 -12.03 6.33
CA GLN A 82 22.90 -12.89 7.16
C GLN A 82 22.58 -14.37 6.87
N ASP A 83 23.61 -15.19 6.69
CA ASP A 83 23.51 -16.64 6.54
C ASP A 83 22.54 -17.10 5.43
N GLY A 84 22.40 -16.31 4.36
CA GLY A 84 21.47 -16.59 3.25
C GLY A 84 20.04 -16.09 3.47
N PHE A 85 19.78 -15.29 4.52
CA PHE A 85 18.48 -14.74 4.86
C PHE A 85 18.48 -13.21 4.84
N VAL A 86 17.32 -12.60 4.56
CA VAL A 86 17.11 -11.17 4.79
C VAL A 86 17.03 -10.93 6.29
N LYS A 87 17.90 -10.04 6.79
CA LYS A 87 17.99 -9.76 8.22
C LYS A 87 17.07 -8.61 8.59
N VAL A 88 16.18 -8.86 9.55
CA VAL A 88 15.24 -7.87 10.08
C VAL A 88 15.29 -7.83 11.61
N LYS A 89 14.74 -6.77 12.21
CA LYS A 89 14.53 -6.72 13.66
C LYS A 89 13.58 -7.85 14.06
N LYS A 90 13.89 -8.52 15.17
CA LYS A 90 13.05 -9.59 15.72
C LYS A 90 11.63 -9.07 15.98
N ILE A 91 10.64 -9.82 15.47
CA ILE A 91 9.22 -9.59 15.77
C ILE A 91 8.92 -10.28 17.10
N LEU A 92 8.27 -9.57 18.02
CA LEU A 92 7.82 -10.07 19.33
C LEU A 92 6.33 -10.41 19.30
#